data_AF-A0A1F7F4A9-F1
#
_entry.id   AF-A0A1F7F4A9-F1
#
_cell.length_a   1.000
_cell.length_b   1.000
_cell.length_c   1.000
_cell.angle_alpha   90.00
_cell.angle_beta   90.00
_cell.angle_gamma   90.00
#
_symmetry.space_group_name_H-M   'P 1'
#
loop_
_entity.id
_entity.type
_entity.pdbx_description
1 polymer ?
#
loop_
_entity_poly.entity_id
_entity_poly.type
_entity_poly.pdbx_seq_one_letter_code
_entity_poly.pdbx_strand_id
1 'polypeptide(L)'
;MTLELSDGRSIPHVVVCDSFLKRLLGFMFRKKLAPGQALLFPGCWIIHTCFMRKSIRVLFLDNGHAVVREIENMKPWRIAWCGRARHTLEIVRG
;
A
#
# COMPACT_ATOMS: atom_id res chain seq x y z
N MET A 1 -9.48 -1.87 -9.72
CA MET A 1 -9.42 -0.64 -10.54
C MET A 1 -7.97 -0.35 -10.92
N THR A 2 -7.72 0.57 -11.86
CA THR A 2 -6.37 1.11 -12.10
C THR A 2 -6.26 2.45 -11.39
N LEU A 3 -5.12 2.71 -10.74
CA LEU A 3 -4.81 3.99 -10.09
C LEU A 3 -3.73 4.70 -10.88
N GLU A 4 -4.01 5.91 -11.34
CA GLU A 4 -3.03 6.80 -11.95
C GLU A 4 -2.37 7.64 -10.86
N LEU A 5 -1.04 7.60 -10.80
CA LEU A 5 -0.24 8.44 -9.92
C LEU A 5 0.13 9.75 -10.65
N SER A 6 0.31 10.83 -9.89
CA SER A 6 0.59 12.15 -10.49
C SER A 6 1.91 12.23 -11.26
N ASP A 7 2.81 11.27 -11.05
CA ASP A 7 4.08 11.16 -11.76
C ASP A 7 3.99 10.35 -13.07
N GLY A 8 2.77 9.98 -13.48
CA GLY A 8 2.49 9.25 -14.72
C GLY A 8 2.57 7.73 -14.60
N ARG A 9 2.82 7.18 -13.41
CA ARG A 9 2.77 5.73 -13.18
C ARG A 9 1.33 5.23 -13.04
N SER A 10 0.95 4.22 -13.82
CA SER A 10 -0.32 3.51 -13.67
C SER A 10 -0.15 2.23 -12.86
N ILE A 11 -0.93 2.07 -11.80
CA ILE A 11 -0.95 0.85 -10.99
C ILE A 11 -2.22 0.05 -11.32
N PRO A 12 -2.12 -1.09 -12.03
CA PRO A 12 -3.27 -1.92 -12.32
C PRO A 12 -3.69 -2.74 -11.10
N HIS A 13 -4.90 -3.31 -11.13
CA HIS A 13 -5.40 -4.24 -10.11
C HIS A 13 -5.36 -3.71 -8.65
N VAL A 14 -5.64 -2.43 -8.46
CA VAL A 14 -5.79 -1.80 -7.16
C VAL A 14 -7.11 -2.19 -6.52
N VAL A 15 -7.05 -2.63 -5.27
CA VAL A 15 -8.19 -2.90 -4.40
C VAL A 15 -8.22 -1.87 -3.27
N VAL A 16 -9.34 -1.19 -3.10
CA VAL A 16 -9.52 -0.18 -2.06
C VAL A 16 -9.91 -0.86 -0.73
N CYS A 17 -9.09 -0.65 0.28
CA CYS A 17 -9.27 -1.09 1.66
C CYS A 17 -9.84 0.06 2.51
N ASP A 18 -11.11 0.39 2.30
CA ASP A 18 -11.84 1.48 2.96
C ASP A 18 -12.43 1.10 4.34
N SER A 19 -12.70 -0.18 4.58
CA SER A 19 -13.32 -0.66 5.81
C SER A 19 -12.28 -1.03 6.87
N PHE A 20 -12.58 -0.83 8.16
CA PHE A 20 -11.67 -1.16 9.28
C PHE A 20 -11.10 -2.58 9.18
N LEU A 21 -11.95 -3.58 8.89
CA LEU A 21 -11.52 -4.96 8.71
C LEU A 21 -10.60 -5.14 7.50
N LYS A 22 -10.85 -4.46 6.37
CA LYS A 22 -9.98 -4.51 5.18
C LYS A 22 -8.64 -3.84 5.45
N ARG A 23 -8.62 -2.76 6.25
CA ARG A 23 -7.40 -2.06 6.68
C ARG A 23 -6.55 -2.94 7.59
N LEU A 24 -7.18 -3.62 8.56
CA LEU A 24 -6.50 -4.49 9.52
C LEU A 24 -6.01 -5.79 8.88
N LEU A 25 -6.75 -6.37 7.95
CA LEU A 25 -6.36 -7.64 7.31
C LEU A 25 -5.27 -7.43 6.25
N GLY A 26 -5.34 -6.34 5.47
CA GLY A 26 -4.37 -6.01 4.43
C GLY A 26 -3.93 -7.23 3.61
N PHE A 27 -2.63 -7.42 3.49
CA PHE A 27 -2.02 -8.62 2.90
C PHE A 27 -1.79 -9.79 3.88
N MET A 28 -2.07 -9.65 5.19
CA MET A 28 -1.72 -10.66 6.22
C MET A 28 -2.37 -12.03 6.00
N PHE A 29 -3.54 -12.10 5.38
CA PHE A 29 -4.30 -13.36 5.21
C PHE A 29 -4.54 -13.79 3.76
N ARG A 30 -3.97 -13.07 2.79
CA ARG A 30 -4.13 -13.43 1.37
C ARG A 30 -3.09 -14.47 0.97
N LYS A 31 -3.50 -15.75 0.89
CA LYS A 31 -2.66 -16.89 0.47
C LYS A 31 -2.16 -16.79 -0.98
N LYS A 32 -2.89 -16.11 -1.86
CA LYS A 32 -2.51 -15.86 -3.25
C LYS A 32 -2.62 -14.38 -3.54
N LEU A 33 -1.47 -13.74 -3.69
CA LEU A 33 -1.36 -12.38 -4.19
C LEU A 33 -1.06 -12.50 -5.66
N ALA A 34 -1.97 -12.02 -6.50
CA ALA A 34 -1.69 -11.96 -7.92
C ALA A 34 -0.49 -11.00 -8.13
N PRO A 35 0.50 -11.38 -8.95
CA PRO A 35 1.56 -10.45 -9.34
C PRO A 35 0.95 -9.15 -9.86
N GLY A 36 1.45 -8.01 -9.38
CA GLY A 36 0.91 -6.69 -9.76
C GLY A 36 -0.36 -6.26 -9.03
N GLN A 37 -0.87 -7.05 -8.06
CA GLN A 37 -1.95 -6.59 -7.20
C GLN A 37 -1.45 -5.56 -6.18
N ALA A 38 -2.22 -4.47 -6.04
CA ALA A 38 -1.96 -3.43 -5.06
C ALA A 38 -3.19 -3.20 -4.15
N LEU A 39 -2.93 -2.81 -2.90
CA LEU A 39 -3.96 -2.41 -1.95
C LEU A 39 -3.82 -0.92 -1.66
N LEU A 40 -4.89 -0.18 -1.87
CA LEU A 40 -4.97 1.24 -1.49
C LEU A 40 -5.67 1.34 -0.14
N PHE A 41 -5.05 2.04 0.80
CA PHE A 41 -5.59 2.34 2.13
C PHE A 41 -5.86 3.85 2.20
N PRO A 42 -7.10 4.29 1.96
CA PRO A 42 -7.47 5.70 2.04
C PRO A 42 -7.40 6.21 3.49
N GLY A 43 -7.01 7.48 3.67
CA GLY A 43 -6.87 8.08 5.01
C GLY A 43 -5.80 7.40 5.87
N CYS A 44 -4.83 6.74 5.23
CA CYS A 44 -3.77 6.00 5.90
C CYS A 44 -2.46 6.72 5.67
N TRP A 45 -1.79 7.06 6.77
CA TRP A 45 -0.53 7.80 6.79
C TRP A 45 0.55 7.09 7.62
N ILE A 46 0.16 5.97 8.24
CA ILE A 46 1.00 5.05 9.00
C ILE A 46 0.59 3.61 8.65
N ILE A 47 1.58 2.76 8.45
CA ILE A 47 1.38 1.33 8.26
C ILE A 47 2.32 0.54 9.17
N HIS A 48 1.89 -0.67 9.51
CA HIS A 48 2.72 -1.65 10.16
C HIS A 48 2.74 -2.92 9.31
N THR A 49 3.91 -3.55 9.22
CA THR A 49 4.09 -4.84 8.54
C THR A 49 4.19 -6.00 9.54
N CYS A 50 3.65 -5.82 10.75
CA CYS A 50 3.47 -6.91 11.71
C CYS A 50 2.66 -8.05 11.06
N PHE A 51 2.99 -9.30 11.38
CA PHE A 51 2.35 -10.51 10.82
C PHE A 51 2.50 -10.72 9.30
N MET A 52 3.21 -9.86 8.57
CA MET A 52 3.57 -10.12 7.19
C MET A 52 4.72 -11.13 7.11
N ARG A 53 4.71 -12.01 6.11
CA ARG A 53 5.82 -12.97 5.85
C ARG A 53 6.71 -12.56 4.69
N LYS A 54 6.23 -11.66 3.83
CA LYS A 54 6.92 -11.17 2.63
C LYS A 54 7.20 -9.68 2.76
N SER A 55 8.25 -9.20 2.11
CA SER A 55 8.45 -7.77 1.93
C SER A 55 7.54 -7.23 0.83
N ILE A 56 7.20 -5.95 0.94
CA ILE A 56 6.32 -5.25 0.02
C ILE A 56 6.91 -3.90 -0.36
N ARG A 57 6.47 -3.37 -1.50
CA ARG A 57 6.69 -1.98 -1.85
C ARG A 57 5.55 -1.15 -1.28
N VAL A 58 5.87 0.01 -0.72
CA VAL A 58 4.90 0.92 -0.10
C VAL A 58 5.07 2.31 -0.72
N LEU A 59 3.98 2.86 -1.24
CA LEU A 59 3.91 4.24 -1.70
C LEU A 59 2.97 5.01 -0.76
N PHE A 60 3.47 6.09 -0.18
CA PHE A 60 2.65 7.06 0.51
C PHE A 60 2.25 8.15 -0.47
N LEU A 61 0.94 8.41 -0.57
CA LEU A 61 0.34 9.32 -1.52
C LEU A 61 -0.33 10.49 -0.80
N ASP A 62 -0.30 11.69 -1.37
CA ASP A 62 -1.14 12.81 -0.94
C ASP A 62 -2.57 12.76 -1.54
N ASN A 63 -3.39 13.79 -1.27
CA ASN A 63 -4.77 13.89 -1.79
C ASN A 63 -4.86 13.90 -3.33
N GLY A 64 -3.79 14.27 -4.03
CA GLY A 64 -3.73 14.29 -5.50
C GLY A 64 -3.17 13.00 -6.11
N HIS A 65 -2.95 11.96 -5.29
CA HIS A 65 -2.21 10.75 -5.65
C HIS A 65 -0.74 11.00 -6.04
N ALA A 66 -0.13 12.07 -5.54
CA ALA A 66 1.30 12.29 -5.73
C ALA A 66 2.09 11.48 -4.70
N VAL A 67 3.16 10.81 -5.15
CA VAL A 67 4.01 10.01 -4.26
C VAL A 67 4.87 10.92 -3.40
N VAL A 68 4.55 11.01 -2.11
CA VAL A 68 5.29 11.83 -1.12
C VAL A 68 6.38 11.05 -0.41
N ARG A 69 6.30 9.72 -0.40
CA ARG A 69 7.35 8.82 0.09
C ARG A 69 7.20 7.45 -0.53
N GLU A 70 8.32 6.84 -0.87
CA GLU A 70 8.37 5.48 -1.40
C GLU A 70 9.31 4.63 -0.57
N ILE A 71 8.90 3.40 -0.26
CA ILE A 71 9.73 2.37 0.37
C ILE A 71 9.69 1.15 -0.53
N GLU A 72 10.79 0.91 -1.23
CA GLU A 72 10.85 -0.16 -2.22
C GLU A 72 10.77 -1.56 -1.60
N ASN A 73 11.41 -1.76 -0.45
CA ASN A 73 11.53 -3.06 0.19
C ASN A 73 11.24 -2.97 1.69
N MET A 74 9.97 -2.84 2.03
CA MET A 74 9.52 -2.81 3.41
C MET A 74 9.50 -4.23 3.97
N LYS A 75 10.44 -4.52 4.88
CA LYS A 75 10.55 -5.84 5.53
C LYS A 75 9.39 -6.08 6.51
N PRO A 76 9.04 -7.35 6.80
CA PRO A 76 8.19 -7.71 7.93
C PRO A 76 8.63 -7.09 9.26
N TRP A 77 7.69 -6.93 10.19
CA TRP A 77 7.96 -6.43 11.56
C TRP A 77 8.58 -5.04 11.58
N ARG A 78 8.07 -4.14 10.75
CA ARG A 78 8.47 -2.74 10.66
C ARG A 78 7.26 -1.84 10.70
N ILE A 79 7.47 -0.59 11.11
CA ILE A 79 6.47 0.47 11.09
C ILE A 79 7.02 1.59 10.20
N ALA A 80 6.18 2.13 9.32
CA ALA A 80 6.51 3.29 8.51
C ALA A 80 5.34 4.26 8.51
N TRP A 81 5.65 5.55 8.54
CA TRP A 81 4.65 6.60 8.43
C TRP A 81 5.16 7.76 7.58
N CYS A 82 4.24 8.59 7.10
CA CYS A 82 4.55 9.84 6.42
C CYS A 82 3.46 10.85 6.75
N GLY A 83 3.80 11.91 7.50
CA GLY A 83 2.84 12.94 7.93
C GLY A 83 2.17 13.71 6.78
N ARG A 84 2.78 13.70 5.60
CA ARG A 84 2.24 14.31 4.38
C ARG A 84 1.28 13.40 3.62
N ALA A 85 1.27 12.12 3.97
CA ALA A 85 0.44 11.14 3.29
C ALA A 85 -1.02 11.27 3.70
N ARG A 86 -1.90 11.05 2.73
CA ARG A 86 -3.34 10.97 2.87
C ARG A 86 -3.84 9.60 2.47
N HIS A 87 -3.08 8.85 1.68
CA HIS A 87 -3.33 7.46 1.34
C HIS A 87 -2.02 6.66 1.38
N THR A 88 -2.11 5.36 1.64
CA THR A 88 -0.98 4.45 1.48
C THR A 88 -1.34 3.38 0.47
N LEU A 89 -0.44 3.08 -0.45
CA LEU A 89 -0.57 2.01 -1.43
C LEU A 89 0.49 0.94 -1.12
N GLU A 90 0.04 -0.29 -0.92
CA GLU A 90 0.91 -1.45 -0.76
C GLU A 90 0.91 -2.28 -2.03
N ILE A 91 2.09 -2.63 -2.54
CA ILE A 91 2.28 -3.38 -3.77
C ILE A 91 3.08 -4.64 -3.46
N VAL A 92 2.55 -5.79 -3.87
CA VAL A 92 3.24 -7.06 -3.75
C VAL A 92 4.29 -7.13 -4.85
N ARG A 93 5.55 -7.29 -4.45
CA ARG A 93 6.60 -7.70 -5.38
C ARG A 93 6.48 -9.22 -5.54
N GLY A 94 6.28 -9.66 -6.79
CA GLY A 94 6.28 -11.06 -7.18
C GLY A 94 7.64 -11.70 -6.95
#